data_AF-A0A7S1C441-F1
#
_entry.id   AF-A0A7S1C441-F1
#
_cell.length_a   1.000
_cell.length_b   1.000
_cell.length_c   1.000
_cell.angle_alpha   90.00
_cell.angle_beta   90.00
_cell.angle_gamma   90.00
#
_symmetry.space_group_name_H-M   'P 1'
#
loop_
_entity.id
_entity.type
_entity.pdbx_description
1 polymer ?
#
loop_
_entity_poly.entity_id
_entity_poly.type
_entity_poly.pdbx_seq_one_letter_code
_entity_poly.pdbx_strand_id
1 'polypeptide(L)'
;QGRKTMNVIAACLYIVARRERDPPPPYMLIDFADQVRTNVFTLGSVLVKLIRVLDAPLPNIDPSFYINRFAGKMELGSEQDKAKVIETAQRLVQCMNRDWIRTGRRPAGICGACLLVAARIHGYKRTRRDILKIVRMTDVTLRNRLAEFDISAAAGKPLEDLRAREGEEADPPSFTRSQVQDRDFQARLRLTLREIREAAPEALKDATGAIVPAPPALPDLGMDEATMARYRSVNLGAGQSRSRSGRVRRPSGKAAAAA
;
A
#
# COMPACT_ATOMS: atom_id res chain seq x y z
N GLN A 1 32.05 12.28 5.89
CA GLN A 1 31.94 13.73 5.59
C GLN A 1 31.53 13.92 4.12
N GLY A 2 31.12 15.13 3.70
CA GLY A 2 30.71 15.42 2.30
C GLY A 2 29.20 15.58 2.03
N ARG A 3 28.35 15.59 3.07
CA ARG A 3 26.92 15.88 2.94
C ARG A 3 26.59 17.22 3.61
N LYS A 4 25.59 17.94 3.11
CA LYS A 4 25.12 19.19 3.71
C LYS A 4 24.71 18.94 5.17
N THR A 5 25.29 19.70 6.10
CA THR A 5 25.08 19.54 7.55
C THR A 5 23.60 19.59 7.93
N MET A 6 22.84 20.52 7.36
CA MET A 6 21.40 20.67 7.61
C MET A 6 20.58 19.41 7.27
N ASN A 7 20.96 18.70 6.19
CA ASN A 7 20.29 17.45 5.80
C ASN A 7 20.57 16.32 6.79
N VAL A 8 21.79 16.29 7.34
CA VAL A 8 22.19 15.30 8.34
C VAL A 8 21.44 15.57 9.64
N ILE A 9 21.41 16.83 10.11
CA ILE A 9 20.68 17.24 11.32
C ILE A 9 19.19 16.88 11.19
N ALA A 10 18.54 17.22 10.07
CA ALA A 10 17.14 16.92 9.85
C ALA A 10 16.85 15.42 9.80
N ALA A 11 17.74 14.62 9.20
CA ALA A 11 17.62 13.16 9.20
C ALA A 11 17.76 12.57 10.60
N CYS A 12 18.75 13.02 11.38
CA CYS A 12 18.92 12.59 12.77
C CYS A 12 17.69 12.93 13.62
N LEU A 13 17.19 14.16 13.53
CA LEU A 13 16.00 14.59 14.25
C LEU A 13 14.77 13.78 13.86
N TYR A 14 14.61 13.45 12.58
CA TYR A 14 13.54 12.56 12.12
C TYR A 14 13.66 11.16 12.72
N ILE A 15 14.87 10.58 12.81
CA ILE A 15 15.07 9.26 13.42
C ILE A 15 14.66 9.27 14.89
N VAL A 16 15.16 10.25 15.66
CA VAL A 16 14.85 10.41 17.08
C VAL A 16 13.36 10.59 17.30
N ALA A 17 12.73 11.50 16.56
CA ALA A 17 11.29 11.76 16.66
C ALA A 17 10.44 10.50 16.40
N ARG A 18 10.94 9.55 15.62
CA ARG A 18 10.21 8.33 15.23
C ARG A 18 10.50 7.15 16.15
N ARG A 19 11.55 7.21 16.98
CA ARG A 19 11.95 6.13 17.90
C ARG A 19 11.60 6.42 19.36
N GLU A 20 11.86 7.62 19.84
CA GLU A 20 11.85 7.92 21.29
C GLU A 20 10.50 8.43 21.81
N ARG A 21 9.61 8.89 20.92
CA ARG A 21 8.33 9.46 21.34
C ARG A 21 7.19 8.47 21.15
N ASP A 22 6.48 8.21 22.24
CA ASP A 22 5.21 7.50 22.24
C ASP A 22 4.11 8.39 22.85
N PRO A 23 3.08 8.81 22.06
CA PRO A 23 2.93 8.57 20.63
C PRO A 23 3.91 9.40 19.77
N PRO A 24 4.31 8.91 18.58
CA PRO A 24 5.20 9.65 17.70
C PRO A 24 4.51 10.94 17.21
N PRO A 25 5.24 12.06 17.14
CA PRO A 25 4.68 13.30 16.64
C PRO A 25 4.28 13.14 15.16
N PRO A 26 3.20 13.81 14.71
CA PRO A 26 2.64 13.63 13.37
C PRO A 26 3.45 14.37 12.27
N TYR A 27 4.78 14.32 12.34
CA TYR A 27 5.68 14.91 11.37
C TYR A 27 6.07 13.90 10.27
N MET A 28 5.95 14.33 9.03
CA MET A 28 6.36 13.59 7.86
C MET A 28 7.72 14.07 7.38
N LEU A 29 8.46 13.23 6.67
CA LEU A 29 9.76 13.60 6.11
C LEU A 29 9.70 14.84 5.20
N ILE A 30 8.56 15.06 4.52
CA ILE A 30 8.33 16.25 3.69
C ILE A 30 8.31 17.54 4.50
N ASP A 31 7.90 17.51 5.77
CA ASP A 31 7.89 18.70 6.62
C ASP A 31 9.31 19.18 6.91
N PHE A 32 10.23 18.25 7.14
CA PHE A 32 11.65 18.55 7.32
C PHE A 32 12.31 18.99 6.01
N ALA A 33 11.93 18.36 4.90
CA ALA A 33 12.43 18.72 3.58
C ALA A 33 12.08 20.17 3.20
N ASP A 34 10.85 20.60 3.53
CA ASP A 34 10.40 21.98 3.29
C ASP A 34 11.14 22.98 4.19
N GLN A 35 11.37 22.64 5.46
CA GLN A 35 12.13 23.50 6.38
C GLN A 35 13.59 23.67 5.95
N VAL A 36 14.22 22.59 5.47
CA VAL A 36 15.62 22.60 4.98
C VAL A 36 15.71 23.05 3.50
N ARG A 37 14.57 23.35 2.86
CA ARG A 37 14.46 23.76 1.44
C ARG A 37 15.23 22.84 0.50
N THR A 38 15.11 21.53 0.72
CA THR A 38 15.78 20.51 -0.07
C THR A 38 14.78 19.48 -0.56
N ASN A 39 15.03 18.86 -1.72
CA ASN A 39 14.18 17.79 -2.23
C ASN A 39 14.09 16.62 -1.22
N VAL A 40 12.87 16.16 -0.95
CA VAL A 40 12.58 15.03 -0.06
C VAL A 40 13.31 13.74 -0.46
N PHE A 41 13.58 13.52 -1.77
CA PHE A 41 14.32 12.36 -2.24
C PHE A 41 15.80 12.42 -1.84
N THR A 42 16.41 13.60 -1.89
CA THR A 42 17.78 13.82 -1.42
C THR A 42 17.88 13.58 0.08
N LEU A 43 16.94 14.14 0.86
CA LEU A 43 16.88 13.93 2.30
C LEU A 43 16.62 12.45 2.65
N GLY A 44 15.73 11.79 1.91
CA GLY A 44 15.46 10.35 2.05
C GLY A 44 16.67 9.48 1.78
N SER A 45 17.49 9.80 0.77
CA SER A 45 18.75 9.09 0.50
C SER A 45 19.73 9.21 1.66
N VAL A 46 19.85 10.41 2.26
CA VAL A 46 20.68 10.64 3.45
C VAL A 46 20.16 9.83 4.63
N LEU A 47 18.85 9.86 4.87
CA LEU A 47 18.19 9.14 5.95
C LEU A 47 18.39 7.62 5.86
N VAL A 48 18.14 7.01 4.69
CA VAL A 48 18.31 5.56 4.51
C VAL A 48 19.77 5.15 4.71
N LYS A 49 20.72 5.93 4.20
CA LYS A 49 22.15 5.66 4.43
C LYS A 49 22.52 5.80 5.91
N LEU A 50 21.93 6.76 6.62
CA LEU A 50 22.18 6.98 8.03
C LEU A 50 21.62 5.85 8.90
N ILE A 51 20.38 5.41 8.62
CA ILE A 51 19.75 4.25 9.27
C ILE A 51 20.60 2.99 9.12
N ARG A 52 21.17 2.75 7.92
CA ARG A 52 22.06 1.61 7.67
C ARG A 52 23.38 1.68 8.44
N VAL A 53 23.93 2.88 8.63
CA VAL A 53 25.20 3.06 9.37
C VAL A 53 24.98 2.98 10.88
N LEU A 54 23.87 3.52 11.37
CA LEU A 54 23.53 3.52 12.80
C LEU A 54 22.83 2.23 13.26
N ASP A 55 22.58 1.29 12.34
CA ASP A 55 21.77 0.08 12.54
C ASP A 55 20.47 0.35 13.32
N ALA A 56 19.77 1.40 12.90
CA ALA A 56 18.66 1.99 13.64
C ALA A 56 17.34 1.77 12.87
N PRO A 57 16.70 0.59 12.92
CA PRO A 57 15.46 0.35 12.21
C PRO A 57 14.37 1.31 12.69
N LEU A 58 13.64 1.89 11.74
CA LEU A 58 12.51 2.76 12.02
C LEU A 58 11.21 1.95 12.09
N PRO A 59 10.34 2.21 13.08
CA PRO A 59 9.06 1.54 13.16
C PRO A 59 8.11 2.01 12.05
N ASN A 60 7.27 1.09 11.59
CA ASN A 60 6.19 1.37 10.67
C ASN A 60 5.16 2.30 11.32
N ILE A 61 4.71 3.32 10.59
CA ILE A 61 3.73 4.29 11.08
C ILE A 61 2.34 3.80 10.74
N ASP A 62 1.43 3.95 11.69
CA ASP A 62 0.01 3.96 11.35
C ASP A 62 -0.41 5.33 10.78
N PRO A 63 -0.95 5.40 9.54
CA PRO A 63 -1.50 6.65 8.99
C PRO A 63 -2.55 7.33 9.88
N SER A 64 -3.21 6.60 10.78
CA SER A 64 -4.22 7.15 11.71
C SER A 64 -3.71 8.35 12.52
N PHE A 65 -2.41 8.37 12.88
CA PHE A 65 -1.80 9.47 13.64
C PHE A 65 -1.80 10.80 12.89
N TYR A 66 -1.77 10.78 11.55
CA TYR A 66 -1.75 12.01 10.74
C TYR A 66 -3.12 12.65 10.57
N ILE A 67 -4.20 11.91 10.82
CA ILE A 67 -5.57 12.38 10.59
C ILE A 67 -5.87 13.61 11.45
N ASN A 68 -5.53 13.57 12.74
CA ASN A 68 -5.72 14.69 13.66
C ASN A 68 -5.06 15.97 13.14
N ARG A 69 -3.81 15.85 12.70
CA ARG A 69 -3.03 16.96 12.16
C ARG A 69 -3.66 17.54 10.88
N PHE A 70 -4.13 16.69 9.97
CA PHE A 70 -4.73 17.14 8.72
C PHE A 70 -6.13 17.72 8.92
N ALA A 71 -6.96 17.10 9.77
CA ALA A 71 -8.26 17.62 10.15
C ALA A 71 -8.15 18.98 10.85
N GLY A 72 -7.11 19.20 11.66
CA GLY A 72 -6.80 20.51 12.26
C GLY A 72 -6.53 21.63 11.26
N LYS A 73 -6.09 21.28 10.04
CA LYS A 73 -5.89 22.24 8.93
C LYS A 73 -7.10 22.37 8.01
N MET A 74 -8.12 21.53 8.20
CA MET A 74 -9.38 21.63 7.48
C MET A 74 -10.32 22.55 8.27
N GLU A 75 -11.06 23.38 7.56
CA GLU A 75 -12.08 24.25 8.17
C GLU A 75 -13.36 23.44 8.44
N LEU A 76 -13.29 22.49 9.35
CA LEU A 76 -14.46 21.73 9.81
C LEU A 76 -15.17 22.60 10.85
N GLY A 77 -16.51 22.71 10.76
CA GLY A 77 -17.30 23.72 11.48
C GLY A 77 -17.05 23.78 12.99
N SER A 78 -17.83 23.05 13.78
CA SER A 78 -17.61 22.98 15.23
C SER A 78 -16.50 21.97 15.57
N GLU A 79 -15.83 22.12 16.72
CA GLU A 79 -14.84 21.14 17.19
C GLU A 79 -15.48 19.75 17.42
N GLN A 80 -16.78 19.69 17.76
CA GLN A 80 -17.52 18.44 17.90
C GLN A 80 -17.65 17.72 16.55
N ASP A 81 -17.97 18.45 15.48
CA ASP A 81 -18.12 17.85 14.16
C ASP A 81 -16.77 17.41 13.59
N LYS A 82 -15.73 18.19 13.86
CA LYS A 82 -14.35 17.80 13.54
C LYS A 82 -13.94 16.51 14.23
N ALA A 83 -14.27 16.33 15.52
CA ALA A 83 -14.02 15.08 16.24
C ALA A 83 -14.74 13.88 15.60
N LYS A 84 -16.01 14.04 15.20
CA LYS A 84 -16.78 13.00 14.49
C LYS A 84 -16.14 12.61 13.15
N VAL A 85 -15.68 13.60 12.38
CA VAL A 85 -14.99 13.39 11.10
C VAL A 85 -13.67 12.65 11.30
N ILE A 86 -12.89 13.04 12.31
CA ILE A 86 -11.62 12.39 12.65
C ILE A 86 -11.84 10.92 13.02
N GLU A 87 -12.78 10.64 13.92
CA GLU A 87 -13.11 9.28 14.36
C GLU A 87 -13.52 8.40 13.17
N THR A 88 -14.36 8.94 12.29
CA THR A 88 -14.81 8.25 11.08
C THR A 88 -13.64 7.99 10.12
N ALA A 89 -12.77 8.98 9.92
CA ALA A 89 -11.60 8.83 9.06
C ALA A 89 -10.60 7.80 9.60
N GLN A 90 -10.38 7.75 10.91
CA GLN A 90 -9.54 6.73 11.56
C GLN A 90 -10.08 5.32 11.32
N ARG A 91 -11.38 5.12 11.46
CA ARG A 91 -12.03 3.83 11.14
C ARG A 91 -11.87 3.46 9.67
N LEU A 92 -12.03 4.41 8.75
CA LEU A 92 -11.81 4.17 7.32
C LEU A 92 -10.36 3.75 7.03
N VAL A 93 -9.37 4.35 7.71
CA VAL A 93 -7.97 3.94 7.59
C VAL A 93 -7.76 2.50 8.07
N GLN A 94 -8.39 2.12 9.18
CA GLN A 94 -8.34 0.74 9.67
C GLN A 94 -9.00 -0.24 8.68
N CYS A 95 -10.10 0.15 8.03
CA CYS A 95 -10.73 -0.61 6.96
C CYS A 95 -9.79 -0.78 5.75
N MET A 96 -9.24 0.31 5.21
CA MET A 96 -8.28 0.26 4.10
C MET A 96 -7.02 -0.55 4.44
N ASN A 97 -6.63 -0.59 5.71
CA ASN A 97 -5.58 -1.47 6.16
C ASN A 97 -6.02 -2.94 5.96
N ARG A 98 -7.18 -3.33 6.51
CA ARG A 98 -7.75 -4.70 6.43
C ARG A 98 -7.92 -5.17 4.98
N ASP A 99 -8.28 -4.26 4.08
CA ASP A 99 -8.45 -4.53 2.65
C ASP A 99 -7.13 -4.53 1.86
N TRP A 100 -5.96 -4.52 2.53
CA TRP A 100 -4.64 -4.51 1.91
C TRP A 100 -4.35 -3.32 0.97
N ILE A 101 -5.11 -2.23 1.11
CA ILE A 101 -4.97 -0.99 0.33
C ILE A 101 -3.94 -0.04 0.96
N ARG A 102 -3.44 -0.35 2.15
CA ARG A 102 -2.45 0.49 2.86
C ARG A 102 -0.98 0.15 2.57
N THR A 103 -0.67 -1.13 2.48
CA THR A 103 0.71 -1.64 2.43
C THR A 103 1.43 -1.21 1.14
N GLY A 104 2.71 -0.82 1.25
CA GLY A 104 3.52 -0.40 0.10
C GLY A 104 3.14 0.95 -0.51
N ARG A 105 2.28 1.73 0.15
CA ARG A 105 1.73 2.99 -0.37
C ARG A 105 2.01 4.14 0.58
N ARG A 106 2.00 5.37 0.05
CA ARG A 106 2.27 6.58 0.85
C ARG A 106 1.13 6.82 1.85
N PRO A 107 1.42 6.96 3.17
CA PRO A 107 0.38 7.13 4.20
C PRO A 107 -0.43 8.41 4.01
N ALA A 108 0.21 9.50 3.54
CA ALA A 108 -0.47 10.77 3.28
C ALA A 108 -1.70 10.60 2.36
N GLY A 109 -1.57 9.82 1.28
CA GLY A 109 -2.67 9.65 0.33
C GLY A 109 -3.86 8.88 0.86
N ILE A 110 -3.60 7.95 1.77
CA ILE A 110 -4.63 7.16 2.44
C ILE A 110 -5.40 8.07 3.40
N CYS A 111 -4.68 8.84 4.23
CA CYS A 111 -5.29 9.83 5.12
C CYS A 111 -6.16 10.82 4.34
N GLY A 112 -5.66 11.33 3.21
CA GLY A 112 -6.40 12.28 2.37
C GLY A 112 -7.68 11.69 1.77
N ALA A 113 -7.63 10.43 1.30
CA ALA A 113 -8.81 9.74 0.79
C ALA A 113 -9.84 9.51 1.91
N CYS A 114 -9.41 9.01 3.07
CA CYS A 114 -10.29 8.79 4.23
C CYS A 114 -10.92 10.09 4.73
N LEU A 115 -10.17 11.19 4.80
CA LEU A 115 -10.70 12.49 5.20
C LEU A 115 -11.73 13.03 4.22
N LEU A 116 -11.52 12.84 2.90
CA LEU A 116 -12.51 13.26 1.90
C LEU A 116 -13.83 12.50 2.05
N VAL A 117 -13.75 11.19 2.23
CA VAL A 117 -14.92 10.32 2.39
C VAL A 117 -15.63 10.65 3.70
N ALA A 118 -14.89 10.75 4.81
CA ALA A 118 -15.46 11.11 6.11
C ALA A 118 -16.12 12.50 6.09
N ALA A 119 -15.49 13.50 5.48
CA ALA A 119 -16.09 14.83 5.35
C ALA A 119 -17.43 14.78 4.61
N ARG A 120 -17.53 13.99 3.53
CA ARG A 120 -18.77 13.83 2.75
C ARG A 120 -19.87 13.12 3.55
N ILE A 121 -19.51 12.10 4.32
CA ILE A 121 -20.45 11.36 5.19
C ILE A 121 -21.10 12.31 6.21
N HIS A 122 -20.31 13.22 6.79
CA HIS A 122 -20.80 14.22 7.75
C HIS A 122 -21.39 15.49 7.09
N GLY A 123 -21.65 15.47 5.78
CA GLY A 123 -22.29 16.58 5.08
C GLY A 123 -21.37 17.74 4.68
N TYR A 124 -20.06 17.66 4.93
CA TYR A 124 -19.10 18.69 4.53
C TYR A 124 -18.66 18.50 3.07
N LYS A 125 -19.14 19.39 2.20
CA LYS A 125 -18.79 19.43 0.78
C LYS A 125 -17.40 20.05 0.57
N ARG A 126 -16.34 19.28 0.79
CA ARG A 126 -14.95 19.68 0.50
C ARG A 126 -14.51 19.21 -0.88
N THR A 127 -13.77 20.06 -1.59
CA THR A 127 -13.23 19.67 -2.90
C THR A 127 -11.95 18.84 -2.74
N ARG A 128 -11.63 18.04 -3.75
CA ARG A 128 -10.34 17.32 -3.80
C ARG A 128 -9.16 18.29 -3.70
N ARG A 129 -9.24 19.45 -4.36
CA ARG A 129 -8.18 20.46 -4.36
C ARG A 129 -7.86 20.97 -2.95
N ASP A 130 -8.88 21.15 -2.11
CA ASP A 130 -8.70 21.63 -0.73
C ASP A 130 -7.90 20.62 0.09
N ILE A 131 -8.21 19.32 -0.05
CA ILE A 131 -7.51 18.25 0.66
C ILE A 131 -6.09 18.09 0.14
N LEU A 132 -5.87 18.21 -1.17
CA LEU A 132 -4.53 18.08 -1.77
C LEU A 132 -3.57 19.17 -1.24
N LYS A 133 -4.06 20.39 -1.02
CA LYS A 133 -3.28 21.48 -0.41
C LYS A 133 -2.80 21.13 1.00
N ILE A 134 -3.64 20.46 1.79
CA ILE A 134 -3.35 20.10 3.18
C ILE A 134 -2.40 18.90 3.28
N VAL A 135 -2.69 17.86 2.50
CA VAL A 135 -2.00 16.55 2.56
C VAL A 135 -0.71 16.55 1.74
N ARG A 136 -0.49 17.56 0.88
CA ARG A 136 0.69 17.71 0.01
C ARG A 136 0.90 16.50 -0.90
N MET A 137 -0.11 16.20 -1.71
CA MET A 137 -0.10 15.08 -2.66
C MET A 137 -0.67 15.50 -4.03
N THR A 138 -0.38 14.71 -5.06
CA THR A 138 -0.94 14.79 -6.41
C THR A 138 -2.38 14.26 -6.51
N ASP A 139 -3.20 14.90 -7.35
CA ASP A 139 -4.61 14.55 -7.57
C ASP A 139 -4.80 13.12 -8.11
N VAL A 140 -3.94 12.69 -9.03
CA VAL A 140 -3.98 11.33 -9.59
C VAL A 140 -3.86 10.27 -8.49
N THR A 141 -2.99 10.51 -7.50
CA THR A 141 -2.79 9.58 -6.40
C THR A 141 -4.03 9.51 -5.51
N LEU A 142 -4.69 10.65 -5.24
CA LEU A 142 -5.93 10.67 -4.47
C LEU A 142 -7.05 9.91 -5.21
N ARG A 143 -7.21 10.16 -6.52
CA ARG A 143 -8.17 9.45 -7.36
C ARG A 143 -7.96 7.95 -7.35
N ASN A 144 -6.71 7.49 -7.50
CA ASN A 144 -6.40 6.07 -7.47
C ASN A 144 -6.78 5.41 -6.15
N ARG A 145 -6.55 6.09 -5.00
CA ARG A 145 -6.93 5.56 -3.68
C ARG A 145 -8.44 5.51 -3.48
N LEU A 146 -9.17 6.50 -3.99
CA LEU A 146 -10.63 6.51 -3.96
C LEU A 146 -11.21 5.40 -4.84
N ALA A 147 -10.67 5.21 -6.06
CA ALA A 147 -11.13 4.15 -6.97
C ALA A 147 -10.84 2.75 -6.39
N GLU A 148 -9.70 2.55 -5.75
CA GLU A 148 -9.41 1.27 -5.07
C GLU A 148 -10.35 1.03 -3.89
N PHE A 149 -10.67 2.07 -3.12
CA PHE A 149 -11.64 1.97 -2.04
C PHE A 149 -13.03 1.61 -2.55
N ASP A 150 -13.43 2.19 -3.69
CA ASP A 150 -14.73 1.94 -4.34
C ASP A 150 -14.89 0.48 -4.82
N ILE A 151 -13.80 -0.12 -5.31
CA ILE A 151 -13.77 -1.53 -5.72
C ILE A 151 -13.80 -2.48 -4.50
N SER A 152 -13.41 -1.97 -3.32
CA SER A 152 -13.33 -2.78 -2.11
C SER A 152 -14.71 -3.20 -1.63
N ALA A 153 -14.81 -4.37 -1.00
CA ALA A 153 -16.05 -4.87 -0.40
C ALA A 153 -16.64 -3.97 0.71
N ALA A 154 -15.95 -2.89 1.08
CA ALA A 154 -16.36 -1.89 2.06
C ALA A 154 -17.11 -0.69 1.45
N ALA A 155 -17.01 -0.44 0.14
CA ALA A 155 -17.53 0.77 -0.51
C ALA A 155 -19.05 0.96 -0.41
N GLY A 156 -19.80 -0.14 -0.38
CA GLY A 156 -21.27 -0.14 -0.40
C GLY A 156 -21.93 -0.37 0.96
N LYS A 157 -21.17 -0.51 2.05
CA LYS A 157 -21.74 -0.82 3.37
C LYS A 157 -22.06 0.47 4.13
N PRO A 158 -23.17 0.51 4.91
CA PRO A 158 -23.51 1.67 5.72
C PRO A 158 -22.42 1.92 6.77
N LEU A 159 -22.32 3.17 7.24
CA LEU A 159 -21.30 3.59 8.21
C LEU A 159 -21.33 2.75 9.50
N GLU A 160 -22.53 2.32 9.92
CA GLU A 160 -22.76 1.46 11.07
C GLU A 160 -22.09 0.08 10.90
N ASP A 161 -22.22 -0.54 9.72
CA ASP A 161 -21.61 -1.83 9.41
C ASP A 161 -20.09 -1.77 9.32
N LEU A 162 -19.53 -0.61 8.92
CA LEU A 162 -18.09 -0.39 8.98
C LEU A 162 -17.54 -0.45 10.41
N ARG A 163 -18.37 -0.16 11.43
CA ARG A 163 -17.97 -0.28 12.84
C ARG A 163 -17.92 -1.74 13.31
N ALA A 164 -18.80 -2.59 12.79
CA ALA A 164 -18.94 -3.98 13.21
C ALA A 164 -18.10 -4.98 12.39
N ARG A 165 -17.51 -4.56 11.27
CA ARG A 165 -16.86 -5.47 10.32
C ARG A 165 -15.51 -5.99 10.83
N GLU A 166 -15.50 -7.23 11.32
CA GLU A 166 -14.29 -8.02 11.57
C GLU A 166 -14.22 -9.22 10.59
N GLY A 167 -13.05 -9.47 9.98
CA GLY A 167 -12.71 -10.79 9.40
C GLY A 167 -12.64 -10.95 7.87
N GLU A 168 -13.30 -10.10 7.07
CA GLU A 168 -13.24 -10.19 5.60
C GLU A 168 -12.09 -9.35 5.02
N GLU A 169 -10.90 -9.95 4.87
CA GLU A 169 -9.77 -9.33 4.16
C GLU A 169 -9.93 -9.48 2.63
N ALA A 170 -9.70 -8.38 1.91
CA ALA A 170 -9.63 -8.34 0.46
C ALA A 170 -8.19 -8.55 -0.05
N ASP A 171 -8.06 -8.95 -1.31
CA ASP A 171 -6.76 -9.08 -1.97
C ASP A 171 -6.17 -7.71 -2.34
N PRO A 172 -4.83 -7.55 -2.30
CA PRO A 172 -4.20 -6.29 -2.67
C PRO A 172 -4.38 -5.97 -4.17
N PRO A 173 -4.48 -4.69 -4.56
CA PRO A 173 -4.68 -4.30 -5.96
C PRO A 173 -3.57 -4.73 -6.94
N SER A 174 -2.36 -5.01 -6.45
CA SER A 174 -1.29 -5.57 -7.27
C SER A 174 -1.60 -7.00 -7.72
N PHE A 175 -2.26 -7.78 -6.87
CA PHE A 175 -2.65 -9.16 -7.16
C PHE A 175 -3.78 -9.19 -8.18
N THR A 176 -4.83 -8.38 -7.97
CA THR A 176 -5.94 -8.28 -8.92
C THR A 176 -5.47 -7.76 -10.29
N ARG A 177 -4.56 -6.77 -10.32
CA ARG A 177 -3.98 -6.30 -11.58
C ARG A 177 -3.19 -7.38 -12.32
N SER A 178 -2.41 -8.18 -11.60
CA SER A 178 -1.66 -9.31 -12.20
C SER A 178 -2.62 -10.32 -12.81
N GLN A 179 -3.67 -10.72 -12.08
CA GLN A 179 -4.65 -11.67 -12.58
C GLN A 179 -5.36 -11.19 -13.86
N VAL A 180 -5.71 -9.90 -13.94
CA VAL A 180 -6.32 -9.33 -15.15
C VAL A 180 -5.33 -9.40 -16.32
N GLN A 181 -4.07 -9.02 -16.10
CA GLN A 181 -3.03 -9.10 -17.12
C GLN A 181 -2.79 -10.54 -17.62
N ASP A 182 -2.75 -11.50 -16.69
CA ASP A 182 -2.58 -12.91 -17.04
C ASP A 182 -3.78 -13.44 -17.84
N ARG A 183 -5.00 -13.06 -17.48
CA ARG A 183 -6.22 -13.43 -18.21
C ARG A 183 -6.25 -12.80 -19.61
N ASP A 184 -5.89 -11.53 -19.72
CA ASP A 184 -5.82 -10.82 -21.00
C ASP A 184 -4.74 -11.42 -21.91
N PHE A 185 -3.58 -11.75 -21.35
CA PHE A 185 -2.50 -12.42 -22.05
C PHE A 185 -2.93 -13.80 -22.55
N GLN A 186 -3.57 -14.61 -21.70
CA GLN A 186 -4.11 -15.91 -22.08
C GLN A 186 -5.19 -15.80 -23.17
N ALA A 187 -6.05 -14.79 -23.12
CA ALA A 187 -7.05 -14.54 -24.15
C ALA A 187 -6.40 -14.21 -25.50
N ARG A 188 -5.38 -13.34 -25.51
CA ARG A 188 -4.62 -13.00 -26.72
C ARG A 188 -3.88 -14.21 -27.28
N LEU A 189 -3.26 -15.02 -26.43
CA LEU A 189 -2.58 -16.24 -26.85
C LEU A 189 -3.57 -17.23 -27.47
N ARG A 190 -4.79 -17.36 -26.92
CA ARG A 190 -5.83 -18.23 -27.51
C ARG A 190 -6.29 -17.77 -28.88
N LEU A 191 -6.42 -16.45 -29.10
CA LEU A 191 -6.81 -15.91 -30.40
C LEU A 191 -5.72 -16.12 -31.44
N THR A 192 -4.47 -15.78 -31.11
CA THR A 192 -3.33 -16.01 -32.01
C THR A 192 -3.13 -17.49 -32.35
N LEU A 193 -3.31 -18.40 -31.38
CA LEU A 193 -3.28 -19.85 -31.64
C LEU A 193 -4.41 -20.32 -32.57
N ARG A 194 -5.60 -19.69 -32.51
CA ARG A 194 -6.70 -19.98 -33.44
C ARG A 194 -6.37 -19.48 -34.85
N GLU A 195 -5.84 -18.27 -34.97
CA GLU A 195 -5.42 -17.69 -36.27
C GLU A 195 -4.34 -18.55 -36.95
N ILE A 196 -3.32 -19.01 -36.20
CA ILE A 196 -2.29 -19.91 -36.74
C ILE A 196 -2.90 -21.24 -37.20
N ARG A 197 -3.85 -21.79 -36.44
CA ARG A 197 -4.55 -23.04 -36.79
C ARG A 197 -5.39 -22.92 -38.06
N GLU A 198 -5.99 -21.76 -38.30
CA GLU A 198 -6.79 -21.48 -39.50
C GLU A 198 -5.91 -21.16 -40.73
N ALA A 199 -4.77 -20.48 -40.54
CA ALA A 199 -3.87 -20.08 -41.63
C ALA A 199 -2.95 -21.21 -42.13
N ALA A 200 -2.57 -22.17 -41.28
CA ALA A 200 -1.67 -23.26 -41.63
C ALA A 200 -2.00 -24.56 -40.85
N PRO A 201 -2.95 -25.38 -41.32
CA PRO A 201 -3.34 -26.61 -40.62
C PRO A 201 -2.24 -27.68 -40.59
N GLU A 202 -1.26 -27.61 -41.49
CA GLU A 202 -0.14 -28.57 -41.56
C GLU A 202 0.96 -28.30 -40.53
N ALA A 203 1.22 -27.04 -40.17
CA ALA A 203 2.26 -26.67 -39.20
C ALA A 203 1.95 -27.10 -37.75
N LEU A 204 0.71 -27.49 -37.46
CA LEU A 204 0.27 -27.87 -36.11
C LEU A 204 0.50 -29.37 -35.80
N LYS A 205 0.64 -30.24 -36.81
CA LYS A 205 0.84 -31.69 -36.62
C LYS A 205 2.20 -32.03 -36.01
N ASP A 206 3.21 -31.20 -36.24
CA ASP A 206 4.55 -31.38 -35.65
C ASP A 206 4.66 -30.82 -34.22
N ALA A 207 3.68 -30.02 -33.79
CA ALA A 207 3.68 -29.35 -32.48
C ALA A 207 2.82 -30.07 -31.41
N THR A 208 2.12 -31.15 -31.79
CA THR A 208 1.15 -31.84 -30.92
C THR A 208 1.74 -32.53 -29.68
N GLY A 209 3.06 -32.54 -29.51
CA GLY A 209 3.75 -33.10 -28.33
C GLY A 209 4.04 -32.13 -27.18
N ALA A 210 3.84 -30.82 -27.33
CA ALA A 210 4.45 -29.83 -26.42
C ALA A 210 3.54 -28.69 -25.95
N ILE A 211 2.23 -28.92 -25.79
CA ILE A 211 1.32 -27.88 -25.27
C ILE A 211 0.59 -28.36 -24.01
N VAL A 212 1.38 -28.70 -22.98
CA VAL A 212 0.97 -28.37 -21.61
C VAL A 212 1.65 -27.05 -21.31
N PRO A 213 0.94 -25.95 -21.02
CA PRO A 213 1.60 -24.70 -20.69
C PRO A 213 2.43 -24.93 -19.43
N ALA A 214 3.75 -24.88 -19.58
CA ALA A 214 4.65 -24.92 -18.43
C ALA A 214 4.30 -23.73 -17.52
N PRO A 215 4.20 -23.93 -16.20
CA PRO A 215 4.06 -22.81 -15.27
C PRO A 215 5.19 -21.81 -15.52
N PRO A 216 4.94 -20.50 -15.34
CA PRO A 216 5.90 -19.46 -15.70
C PRO A 216 7.26 -19.78 -15.08
N ALA A 217 8.28 -19.85 -15.93
CA ALA A 217 9.65 -20.08 -15.49
C ALA A 217 10.02 -18.98 -14.48
N LEU A 218 10.40 -19.40 -13.28
CA LEU A 218 10.85 -18.49 -12.24
C LEU A 218 12.07 -17.72 -12.76
N PRO A 219 12.16 -16.41 -12.51
CA PRO A 219 13.35 -15.64 -12.88
C PRO A 219 14.56 -16.27 -12.19
N ASP A 220 15.62 -16.53 -12.97
CA ASP A 220 16.87 -17.06 -12.46
C ASP A 220 17.54 -15.99 -11.59
N LEU A 221 17.32 -16.11 -10.28
CA LEU A 221 17.78 -15.18 -9.26
C LEU A 221 19.19 -15.51 -8.75
N GLY A 222 19.91 -16.45 -9.38
CA GLY A 222 21.27 -16.82 -8.97
C GLY A 222 21.35 -17.32 -7.51
N MET A 223 20.27 -17.94 -7.01
CA MET A 223 20.16 -18.44 -5.65
C MET A 223 20.65 -19.90 -5.57
N ASP A 224 21.24 -20.25 -4.44
CA ASP A 224 21.72 -21.60 -4.13
C ASP A 224 20.58 -22.65 -4.08
N GLU A 225 20.92 -23.90 -4.39
CA GLU A 225 19.96 -24.98 -4.62
C GLU A 225 19.06 -25.28 -3.40
N ALA A 226 19.60 -25.10 -2.19
CA ALA A 226 18.85 -25.25 -0.94
C ALA A 226 17.78 -24.15 -0.76
N THR A 227 18.08 -22.92 -1.18
CA THR A 227 17.14 -21.79 -1.13
C THR A 227 16.05 -21.92 -2.20
N MET A 228 16.41 -22.42 -3.38
CA MET A 228 15.47 -22.76 -4.45
C MET A 228 14.50 -23.88 -4.03
N ALA A 229 14.97 -24.90 -3.29
CA ALA A 229 14.11 -25.96 -2.76
C ALA A 229 13.06 -25.42 -1.76
N ARG A 230 13.46 -24.47 -0.90
CA ARG A 230 12.52 -23.78 0.01
C ARG A 230 11.53 -22.90 -0.73
N TYR A 231 11.96 -22.21 -1.79
CA TYR A 231 11.06 -21.42 -2.62
C TYR A 231 10.00 -22.29 -3.31
N ARG A 232 10.39 -23.45 -3.84
CA ARG A 232 9.48 -24.41 -4.48
C ARG A 232 8.47 -25.00 -3.49
N SER A 233 8.89 -25.35 -2.28
CA SER A 233 7.98 -25.92 -1.26
C SER A 233 6.93 -24.92 -0.77
N VAL A 234 7.25 -23.62 -0.77
CA VAL A 234 6.33 -22.56 -0.37
C VAL A 234 5.36 -22.17 -1.50
N ASN A 235 5.82 -22.14 -2.76
CA ASN A 235 5.06 -21.53 -3.87
C ASN A 235 4.44 -22.50 -4.89
N LEU A 236 4.95 -23.73 -5.07
CA LEU A 236 4.46 -24.66 -6.11
C LEU A 236 3.48 -25.74 -5.61
N GLY A 237 3.25 -25.83 -4.29
CA GLY A 237 2.28 -26.77 -3.70
C GLY A 237 0.80 -26.33 -3.74
N ALA A 238 0.41 -25.40 -4.61
CA ALA A 238 -0.91 -24.74 -4.59
C ALA A 238 -1.94 -25.34 -5.58
N GLY A 239 -1.80 -26.61 -5.97
CA GLY A 239 -2.70 -27.29 -6.92
C GLY A 239 -3.73 -28.24 -6.30
N GLN A 240 -3.65 -28.56 -5.01
CA GLN A 240 -4.64 -29.41 -4.34
C GLN A 240 -5.29 -28.64 -3.19
N SER A 241 -6.60 -28.38 -3.35
CA SER A 241 -7.59 -28.11 -2.29
C SER A 241 -7.05 -27.47 -0.99
N ARG A 242 -6.42 -26.31 -1.09
CA ARG A 242 -6.18 -25.50 0.10
C ARG A 242 -7.48 -24.82 0.51
N SER A 243 -8.10 -25.40 1.54
CA SER A 243 -8.96 -24.68 2.47
C SER A 243 -8.36 -23.30 2.80
N ARG A 244 -9.20 -22.36 3.22
CA ARG A 244 -9.00 -20.91 3.54
C ARG A 244 -7.73 -20.48 4.33
N SER A 245 -6.78 -21.35 4.57
CA SER A 245 -5.57 -21.20 5.39
C SER A 245 -4.40 -20.44 4.73
N GLY A 246 -4.37 -20.30 3.40
CA GLY A 246 -3.23 -19.73 2.66
C GLY A 246 -3.16 -18.19 2.55
N ARG A 247 -3.78 -17.43 3.46
CA ARG A 247 -3.61 -15.96 3.49
C ARG A 247 -2.17 -15.63 3.92
N VAL A 248 -1.49 -14.76 3.16
CA VAL A 248 -0.24 -14.13 3.62
C VAL A 248 -0.56 -13.39 4.91
N ARG A 249 -0.31 -14.04 6.06
CA ARG A 249 -0.50 -13.41 7.37
C ARG A 249 0.40 -12.19 7.42
N ARG A 250 -0.18 -11.04 7.76
CA ARG A 250 0.60 -9.83 8.05
C ARG A 250 1.73 -10.18 9.02
N PRO A 251 2.95 -9.64 8.85
CA PRO A 251 3.90 -9.64 9.95
C PRO A 251 3.26 -8.86 11.10
N SER A 252 2.87 -9.58 12.15
CA SER A 252 2.34 -9.00 13.36
C SER A 252 3.43 -8.12 13.96
N GLY A 253 3.24 -6.81 13.96
CA GLY A 253 4.03 -5.88 14.76
C GLY A 253 3.67 -6.02 16.24
N LYS A 254 3.77 -7.23 16.81
CA LYS A 254 3.86 -7.36 18.26
C LYS A 254 5.26 -6.92 18.63
N ALA A 255 5.33 -5.69 19.11
CA ALA A 255 6.46 -5.20 19.86
C ALA A 255 6.83 -6.23 20.95
N ALA A 256 8.13 -6.46 21.08
CA ALA A 256 8.71 -7.12 22.22
C ALA A 256 8.27 -6.35 23.49
N ALA A 257 7.34 -6.93 24.23
CA ALA A 257 7.23 -6.74 25.66
C ALA A 257 7.85 -7.99 26.28
N ALA A 258 9.15 -7.92 26.57
CA ALA A 258 9.84 -8.82 27.45
C ALA A 258 10.65 -7.94 28.40
N ALA A 259 10.54 -8.30 29.69
CA ALA A 259 11.07 -7.60 30.86
C ALA A 259 12.58 -7.34 30.80
#